data_AF-A7T440-F1
#
_entry.id   AF-A7T440-F1
#
_cell.length_a   1.000
_cell.length_b   1.000
_cell.length_c   1.000
_cell.angle_alpha   90.00
_cell.angle_beta   90.00
_cell.angle_gamma   90.00
#
_symmetry.space_group_name_H-M   'P 1'
#
loop_
_entity.id
_entity.type
_entity.pdbx_description
1 polymer ?
#
loop_
_entity_poly.entity_id
_entity_poly.type
_entity_poly.pdbx_seq_one_letter_code
_entity_poly.pdbx_strand_id
1 'polypeptide(L)'
;MARTGASVAHCPLSNFYFANSVFPARGGRSQGLGMGLATDISGGYSPSMFDACRHAMTASLALHEGVDPALGASQRGRAGQGVQARIDHVFALWLATAAGGDALDLPIGRIEPGHAMDALAIDCQGPDSNVQIWPGADGPADILQKIIHHATRANVASTWVQG
;
A
#
# COMPACT_ATOMS: atom_id res chain seq x y z
N MET A 1 6.91 9.88 18.02
CA MET A 1 5.76 9.12 17.48
C MET A 1 5.69 7.73 18.08
N ALA A 2 6.60 6.80 17.76
CA ALA A 2 6.55 5.44 18.33
C ALA A 2 6.51 5.42 19.87
N ARG A 3 7.37 6.20 20.55
CA ARG A 3 7.39 6.30 22.02
C ARG A 3 6.11 6.90 22.64
N THR A 4 5.32 7.63 21.86
CA THR A 4 4.15 8.36 22.33
C THR A 4 2.84 7.69 21.88
N GLY A 5 2.90 6.56 21.19
CA GLY A 5 1.72 5.87 20.63
C GLY A 5 1.06 6.59 19.44
N ALA A 6 1.68 7.63 18.88
CA ALA A 6 1.13 8.36 17.74
C ALA A 6 1.37 7.59 16.42
N SER A 7 0.37 7.57 15.54
CA SER A 7 0.41 6.91 14.24
C SER A 7 0.64 7.87 13.07
N VAL A 8 1.11 7.34 11.93
CA VAL A 8 1.30 8.09 10.68
C VAL A 8 0.28 7.66 9.63
N ALA A 9 -0.42 8.64 9.03
CA ALA A 9 -1.10 8.45 7.76
C ALA A 9 -0.08 8.63 6.61
N HIS A 10 0.28 7.55 5.93
CA HIS A 10 1.23 7.57 4.82
C HIS A 10 0.49 7.91 3.51
N CYS A 11 0.81 9.08 2.95
CA CYS A 11 0.17 9.62 1.74
C CYS A 11 1.15 9.64 0.55
N PRO A 12 1.51 8.49 -0.05
CA PRO A 12 2.61 8.41 -1.01
C PRO A 12 2.39 9.27 -2.27
N LEU A 13 1.15 9.33 -2.78
CA LEU A 13 0.82 10.13 -3.96
C LEU A 13 1.01 11.62 -3.68
N SER A 14 0.39 12.14 -2.62
CA SER A 14 0.54 13.54 -2.19
C SER A 14 1.99 13.93 -1.92
N ASN A 15 2.75 13.05 -1.26
CA ASN A 15 4.16 13.29 -0.96
C ASN A 15 5.02 13.52 -2.21
N PHE A 16 4.74 12.80 -3.30
CA PHE A 16 5.44 13.03 -4.57
C PHE A 16 5.12 14.40 -5.19
N TYR A 17 3.89 14.89 -5.04
CA TYR A 17 3.49 16.19 -5.57
C TYR A 17 4.00 17.36 -4.71
N PHE A 18 3.98 17.21 -3.38
CA PHE A 18 4.08 18.35 -2.47
C PHE A 18 5.22 18.27 -1.45
N ALA A 19 5.66 17.07 -1.07
CA ALA A 19 6.73 16.90 -0.08
C ALA A 19 8.13 16.75 -0.70
N ASN A 20 8.21 16.40 -1.99
CA ASN A 20 9.45 16.06 -2.69
C ASN A 20 10.31 15.02 -1.92
N SER A 21 9.64 14.13 -1.19
CA SER A 21 10.28 13.17 -0.28
C SER A 21 9.44 11.91 -0.12
N VAL A 22 10.11 10.80 0.19
CA VAL A 22 9.48 9.50 0.42
C VAL A 22 9.54 9.14 1.89
N PHE A 23 8.37 8.83 2.47
CA PHE A 23 8.30 8.29 3.82
C PHE A 23 8.89 6.86 3.88
N PRO A 24 9.85 6.58 4.78
CA PRO A 24 10.52 5.28 4.85
C PRO A 24 9.67 4.24 5.61
N ALA A 25 8.55 3.80 5.04
CA ALA A 25 7.55 2.93 5.69
C ALA A 25 8.14 1.68 6.35
N ARG A 26 9.02 0.95 5.64
CA ARG A 26 9.70 -0.24 6.21
C ARG A 26 10.53 0.10 7.45
N GLY A 27 11.27 1.20 7.42
CA GLY A 27 12.09 1.66 8.54
C GLY A 27 11.25 2.17 9.71
N GLY A 28 10.09 2.76 9.45
CA GLY A 28 9.13 3.10 10.51
C GLY A 28 8.54 1.85 11.16
N ARG A 29 8.15 0.84 10.35
CA ARG A 29 7.65 -0.44 10.87
C ARG A 29 8.67 -1.17 11.75
N SER A 30 9.94 -1.22 11.35
CA SER A 30 10.99 -1.84 12.17
C SER A 30 11.22 -1.14 13.52
N GLN A 31 10.78 0.11 13.65
CA GLN A 31 10.84 0.90 14.88
C GLN A 31 9.54 0.86 15.70
N GLY A 32 8.58 0.02 15.32
CA GLY A 32 7.28 -0.07 16.00
C GLY A 32 6.37 1.14 15.80
N LEU A 33 6.58 1.92 14.73
CA LEU A 33 5.70 3.04 14.41
C LEU A 33 4.35 2.53 13.86
N GLY A 34 3.25 2.95 14.50
CA GLY A 34 1.91 2.77 13.97
C GLY A 34 1.73 3.57 12.68
N MET A 35 1.15 2.96 11.64
CA MET A 35 0.95 3.61 10.36
C MET A 35 -0.14 2.94 9.52
N GLY A 36 -0.83 3.73 8.70
CA GLY A 36 -1.75 3.26 7.67
C GLY A 36 -1.55 4.03 6.37
N LEU A 37 -2.18 3.59 5.27
CA LEU A 37 -2.21 4.33 4.01
C LEU A 37 -3.35 5.34 3.98
N ALA A 38 -3.13 6.46 3.29
CA ALA A 38 -4.15 7.46 3.02
C ALA A 38 -3.98 8.06 1.62
N THR A 39 -5.08 8.56 1.05
CA THR A 39 -5.11 9.18 -0.27
C THR A 39 -4.73 10.66 -0.24
N ASP A 40 -5.06 11.35 0.86
CA ASP A 40 -4.82 12.77 1.08
C ASP A 40 -5.39 13.66 -0.02
N ILE A 41 -6.66 13.48 -0.36
CA ILE A 41 -7.34 14.35 -1.34
C ILE A 41 -7.46 15.77 -0.75
N SER A 42 -7.10 16.83 -1.50
CA SER A 42 -6.72 16.87 -2.93
C SER A 42 -5.21 16.91 -3.20
N GLY A 43 -4.37 16.70 -2.20
CA GLY A 43 -2.91 16.55 -2.37
C GLY A 43 -2.56 15.32 -3.22
N GLY A 44 -3.24 14.20 -2.99
CA GLY A 44 -3.36 13.12 -3.96
C GLY A 44 -4.59 13.30 -4.83
N TYR A 45 -4.45 13.12 -6.15
CA TYR A 45 -5.59 13.25 -7.07
C TYR A 45 -6.52 12.02 -7.06
N SER A 46 -6.05 10.86 -6.56
CA SER A 46 -6.82 9.61 -6.63
C SER A 46 -7.51 9.26 -5.30
N PRO A 47 -8.81 8.94 -5.30
CA PRO A 47 -9.52 8.40 -4.13
C PRO A 47 -9.28 6.90 -3.90
N SER A 48 -8.55 6.21 -4.79
CA SER A 48 -8.41 4.76 -4.73
C SER A 48 -7.34 4.33 -3.72
N MET A 49 -7.71 3.45 -2.78
CA MET A 49 -6.72 2.79 -1.92
C MET A 49 -5.81 1.83 -2.70
N PHE A 50 -6.26 1.28 -3.83
CA PHE A 50 -5.36 0.55 -4.73
C PHE A 50 -4.28 1.48 -5.31
N ASP A 51 -4.63 2.72 -5.64
CA ASP A 51 -3.64 3.71 -6.07
C ASP A 51 -2.72 4.10 -4.93
N ALA A 52 -3.22 4.26 -3.70
CA ALA A 52 -2.36 4.48 -2.53
C ALA A 52 -1.34 3.34 -2.36
N CYS A 53 -1.75 2.07 -2.51
CA CYS A 53 -0.84 0.92 -2.51
C CYS A 53 0.20 0.98 -3.64
N ARG A 54 -0.22 1.23 -4.88
CA ARG A 54 0.68 1.34 -6.04
C ARG A 54 1.75 2.42 -5.83
N HIS A 55 1.33 3.59 -5.34
CA HIS A 55 2.23 4.70 -5.09
C HIS A 55 3.13 4.43 -3.88
N ALA A 56 2.65 3.73 -2.84
CA ALA A 56 3.50 3.33 -1.72
C ALA A 56 4.63 2.40 -2.16
N MET A 57 4.30 1.38 -2.97
CA MET A 57 5.29 0.46 -3.53
C MET A 57 6.28 1.20 -4.43
N THR A 58 5.79 2.04 -5.36
CA THR A 58 6.62 2.84 -6.26
C THR A 58 7.53 3.80 -5.50
N ALA A 59 7.01 4.50 -4.49
CA ALA A 59 7.77 5.38 -3.63
C ALA A 59 8.88 4.63 -2.89
N SER A 60 8.54 3.48 -2.29
CA SER A 60 9.51 2.66 -1.58
C SER A 60 10.62 2.14 -2.49
N LEU A 61 10.29 1.82 -3.75
CA LEU A 61 11.25 1.40 -4.76
C LEU A 61 12.18 2.56 -5.14
N ALA A 62 11.63 3.76 -5.39
CA ALA A 62 12.41 4.96 -5.66
C ALA A 62 13.35 5.33 -4.51
N LEU A 63 12.89 5.19 -3.25
CA LEU A 63 13.72 5.38 -2.06
C LEU A 63 14.82 4.32 -1.93
N HIS A 64 14.51 3.07 -2.26
CA HIS A 64 15.45 1.97 -2.18
C HIS A 64 16.53 2.06 -3.26
N GLU A 65 16.14 2.13 -4.53
CA GLU A 65 17.07 2.14 -5.66
C GLU A 65 17.74 3.50 -5.87
N GLY A 66 17.09 4.58 -5.44
CA GLY A 66 17.48 5.94 -5.78
C GLY A 66 17.21 6.29 -7.24
N VAL A 67 16.97 7.57 -7.49
CA VAL A 67 16.50 8.08 -8.80
C VAL A 67 17.46 9.06 -9.47
N ASP A 68 18.61 9.36 -8.85
CA ASP A 68 19.60 10.28 -9.42
C ASP A 68 20.39 9.61 -10.56
N PRO A 69 20.21 10.02 -11.82
CA PRO A 69 20.87 9.37 -12.95
C PRO A 69 22.39 9.64 -13.00
N ALA A 70 22.92 10.62 -12.26
CA ALA A 70 24.35 10.94 -12.23
C ALA A 70 25.18 9.94 -11.42
N LEU A 71 24.54 9.12 -10.59
CA LEU A 71 25.18 8.12 -9.73
C LEU A 71 25.02 6.71 -10.31
N GLY A 72 26.02 5.84 -10.10
CA GLY A 72 25.92 4.42 -10.48
C GLY A 72 24.90 3.66 -9.60
N ALA A 73 24.26 2.62 -10.13
CA ALA A 73 23.18 1.89 -9.44
C ALA A 73 23.56 1.39 -8.03
N SER A 74 24.79 0.92 -7.85
CA SER A 74 25.31 0.45 -6.55
C SER A 74 25.58 1.57 -5.54
N GLN A 75 25.54 2.84 -5.95
CA GLN A 75 25.80 4.00 -5.12
C GLN A 75 24.53 4.83 -4.86
N ARG A 76 23.40 4.44 -5.46
CA ARG A 76 22.13 5.17 -5.35
C ARG A 76 21.26 4.65 -4.22
N GLY A 77 20.42 5.57 -3.75
CA GLY A 77 19.34 5.27 -2.81
C GLY A 77 19.82 4.60 -1.53
N ARG A 78 18.90 3.89 -0.88
CA ARG A 78 19.19 3.11 0.32
C ARG A 78 19.87 1.77 0.02
N ALA A 79 19.68 1.21 -1.18
CA ALA A 79 20.32 -0.03 -1.61
C ALA A 79 21.85 0.11 -1.62
N GLY A 80 22.39 1.22 -2.13
CA GLY A 80 23.83 1.51 -2.08
C GLY A 80 24.39 1.71 -0.66
N GLN A 81 23.51 1.92 0.33
CA GLN A 81 23.84 1.99 1.76
C GLN A 81 23.63 0.65 2.48
N GLY A 82 23.24 -0.41 1.76
CA GLY A 82 22.90 -1.71 2.36
C GLY A 82 21.58 -1.72 3.14
N VAL A 83 20.70 -0.73 2.94
CA VAL A 83 19.45 -0.57 3.69
C VAL A 83 18.23 -0.95 2.82
N GLN A 84 17.50 -1.98 3.26
CA GLN A 84 16.25 -2.38 2.62
C GLN A 84 15.14 -1.36 2.90
N ALA A 85 14.48 -0.88 1.84
CA ALA A 85 13.40 0.10 1.93
C ALA A 85 12.16 -0.27 1.10
N ARG A 86 12.25 -1.24 0.17
CA ARG A 86 11.13 -1.70 -0.64
C ARG A 86 10.01 -2.27 0.22
N ILE A 87 8.77 -2.01 -0.16
CA ILE A 87 7.61 -2.76 0.34
C ILE A 87 7.01 -3.58 -0.82
N ASP A 88 6.46 -4.74 -0.49
CA ASP A 88 5.77 -5.60 -1.46
C ASP A 88 4.25 -5.38 -1.38
N HIS A 89 3.52 -6.14 -2.20
CA HIS A 89 2.05 -6.07 -2.31
C HIS A 89 1.35 -6.51 -1.01
N VAL A 90 1.94 -7.44 -0.24
CA VAL A 90 1.38 -7.87 1.06
C VAL A 90 1.54 -6.75 2.08
N PHE A 91 2.71 -6.12 2.15
CA PHE A 91 2.97 -4.98 3.02
C PHE A 91 2.05 -3.81 2.66
N ALA A 92 1.88 -3.51 1.37
CA ALA A 92 0.98 -2.46 0.91
C ALA A 92 -0.48 -2.75 1.29
N LEU A 93 -0.97 -3.99 1.09
CA LEU A 93 -2.31 -4.40 1.55
C LEU A 93 -2.44 -4.26 3.07
N TRP A 94 -1.45 -4.72 3.83
CA TRP A 94 -1.43 -4.59 5.29
C TRP A 94 -1.55 -3.12 5.71
N LEU A 95 -0.79 -2.20 5.09
CA LEU A 95 -0.91 -0.76 5.36
C LEU A 95 -2.30 -0.19 5.03
N ALA A 96 -2.94 -0.68 3.98
CA ALA A 96 -4.27 -0.23 3.54
C ALA A 96 -5.43 -0.84 4.34
N THR A 97 -5.17 -1.86 5.16
CA THR A 97 -6.20 -2.61 5.89
C THR A 97 -5.86 -2.67 7.38
N ALA A 98 -5.31 -3.79 7.83
CA ALA A 98 -5.04 -4.09 9.22
C ALA A 98 -4.19 -3.03 9.93
N ALA A 99 -3.13 -2.51 9.29
CA ALA A 99 -2.30 -1.47 9.90
C ALA A 99 -3.07 -0.16 10.10
N GLY A 100 -4.00 0.15 9.20
CA GLY A 100 -4.90 1.31 9.33
C GLY A 100 -5.86 1.15 10.50
N GLY A 101 -6.45 -0.03 10.67
CA GLY A 101 -7.27 -0.37 11.85
C GLY A 101 -6.46 -0.25 13.14
N ASP A 102 -5.28 -0.87 13.19
CA ASP A 102 -4.34 -0.79 14.32
C ASP A 102 -3.94 0.67 14.61
N ALA A 103 -3.67 1.48 13.57
CA ALA A 103 -3.24 2.87 13.70
C ALA A 103 -4.33 3.80 14.25
N LEU A 104 -5.59 3.46 14.01
CA LEU A 104 -6.78 4.20 14.46
C LEU A 104 -7.39 3.64 15.75
N ASP A 105 -6.84 2.54 16.28
CA ASP A 105 -7.39 1.80 17.43
C ASP A 105 -8.84 1.34 17.20
N LEU A 106 -9.10 0.79 16.01
CA LEU A 106 -10.41 0.30 15.58
C LEU A 106 -10.37 -1.20 15.27
N PRO A 107 -11.40 -1.98 15.65
CA PRO A 107 -11.46 -3.42 15.37
C PRO A 107 -11.88 -3.69 13.92
N ILE A 108 -11.08 -3.25 12.94
CA ILE A 108 -11.36 -3.35 11.49
C ILE A 108 -10.11 -3.80 10.72
N GLY A 109 -10.27 -4.07 9.42
CA GLY A 109 -9.14 -4.35 8.52
C GLY A 109 -8.59 -5.78 8.58
N ARG A 110 -9.25 -6.69 9.32
CA ARG A 110 -8.95 -8.12 9.39
C ARG A 110 -10.24 -8.94 9.26
N ILE A 111 -10.15 -10.09 8.61
CA ILE A 111 -11.25 -11.08 8.54
C ILE A 111 -11.02 -12.10 9.65
N GLU A 112 -11.28 -11.69 10.89
CA GLU A 112 -11.01 -12.46 12.10
C GLU A 112 -12.09 -12.17 13.16
N PRO A 113 -12.48 -13.15 14.02
CA PRO A 113 -13.42 -12.91 15.11
C PRO A 113 -13.03 -11.70 15.97
N GLY A 114 -14.02 -10.88 16.33
CA GLY A 114 -13.82 -9.64 17.08
C GLY A 114 -13.54 -8.40 16.24
N HIS A 115 -13.37 -8.54 14.92
CA HIS A 115 -13.31 -7.41 13.98
C HIS A 115 -14.65 -7.22 13.25
N ALA A 116 -14.95 -5.99 12.84
CA ALA A 116 -16.08 -5.70 11.99
C ALA A 116 -15.88 -6.31 10.59
N MET A 117 -16.98 -6.77 9.98
CA MET A 117 -16.97 -7.28 8.62
C MET A 117 -17.04 -6.11 7.62
N ASP A 118 -15.89 -5.46 7.44
CA ASP A 118 -15.68 -4.46 6.39
C ASP A 118 -14.90 -5.12 5.24
N ALA A 119 -15.53 -5.29 4.09
CA ALA A 119 -14.98 -6.09 3.00
C ALA A 119 -15.29 -5.53 1.61
N LEU A 120 -14.42 -5.86 0.65
CA LEU A 120 -14.63 -5.65 -0.77
C LEU A 120 -14.64 -7.01 -1.48
N ALA A 121 -15.67 -7.28 -2.28
CA ALA A 121 -15.64 -8.36 -3.26
C ALA A 121 -15.07 -7.82 -4.56
N ILE A 122 -13.97 -8.41 -5.01
CA ILE A 122 -13.30 -8.05 -6.26
C ILE A 122 -13.66 -9.07 -7.33
N ASP A 123 -14.47 -8.67 -8.30
CA ASP A 123 -14.73 -9.45 -9.50
C ASP A 123 -13.63 -9.18 -10.54
N CYS A 124 -12.83 -10.21 -10.82
CA CYS A 124 -11.75 -10.15 -11.79
C CYS A 124 -12.19 -10.58 -13.20
N GLN A 125 -13.40 -11.12 -13.35
CA GLN A 125 -13.93 -11.63 -14.62
C GLN A 125 -15.08 -10.77 -15.17
N GLY A 126 -15.49 -9.74 -14.42
CA GLY A 126 -16.51 -8.79 -14.83
C GLY A 126 -16.15 -7.99 -16.08
N PRO A 127 -17.16 -7.35 -16.70
CA PRO A 127 -16.94 -6.46 -17.85
C PRO A 127 -15.95 -5.35 -17.47
N ASP A 128 -15.10 -4.96 -18.43
CA ASP A 128 -14.06 -3.94 -18.27
C ASP A 128 -12.97 -4.24 -17.21
N SER A 129 -12.87 -5.48 -16.74
CA SER A 129 -11.77 -5.92 -15.88
C SER A 129 -10.45 -5.92 -16.63
N ASN A 130 -9.45 -5.23 -16.06
CA ASN A 130 -8.04 -5.34 -16.49
C ASN A 130 -7.29 -6.45 -15.73
N VAL A 131 -7.94 -7.15 -14.81
CA VAL A 131 -7.31 -8.19 -13.98
C VAL A 131 -7.39 -9.53 -14.70
N GLN A 132 -6.24 -10.03 -15.18
CA GLN A 132 -6.16 -11.33 -15.86
C GLN A 132 -5.57 -12.40 -14.94
N ILE A 133 -6.40 -13.36 -14.52
CA ILE A 133 -5.98 -14.51 -13.72
C ILE A 133 -5.84 -15.74 -14.63
N TRP A 134 -4.71 -16.43 -14.56
CA TRP A 134 -4.38 -17.65 -15.29
C TRP A 134 -4.50 -18.86 -14.36
N PRO A 135 -5.58 -19.65 -14.46
CA PRO A 135 -5.77 -20.82 -13.62
C PRO A 135 -4.60 -21.81 -13.76
N GLY A 136 -4.08 -22.31 -12.64
CA GLY A 136 -2.97 -23.26 -12.59
C GLY A 136 -1.57 -22.65 -12.74
N ALA A 137 -1.47 -21.37 -13.13
CA ALA A 137 -0.20 -20.65 -13.19
C ALA A 137 -0.07 -19.60 -12.06
N ASP A 138 -1.16 -18.90 -11.73
CA ASP A 138 -1.15 -17.88 -10.68
C ASP A 138 -1.45 -18.47 -9.29
N GLY A 139 -0.58 -18.20 -8.33
CA GLY A 139 -0.85 -18.44 -6.90
C GLY A 139 -1.53 -17.24 -6.22
N PRO A 140 -1.88 -17.35 -4.92
CA PRO A 140 -2.54 -16.26 -4.19
C PRO A 140 -1.77 -14.94 -4.19
N ALA A 141 -0.42 -14.99 -4.14
CA ALA A 141 0.41 -13.80 -4.20
C ALA A 141 0.35 -13.10 -5.57
N ASP A 142 0.35 -13.89 -6.67
CA ASP A 142 0.23 -13.36 -8.03
C ASP A 142 -1.15 -12.72 -8.25
N ILE A 143 -2.21 -13.37 -7.75
CA ILE A 143 -3.57 -12.83 -7.80
C ILE A 143 -3.66 -11.51 -7.02
N LEU A 144 -3.12 -11.45 -5.80
CA LEU A 144 -3.10 -10.22 -5.00
C LEU A 144 -2.34 -9.10 -5.71
N GLN A 145 -1.16 -9.41 -6.26
CA GLN A 145 -0.39 -8.45 -7.04
C GLN A 145 -1.20 -7.91 -8.23
N LYS A 146 -1.86 -8.79 -8.99
CA LYS A 146 -2.68 -8.39 -10.14
C LYS A 146 -3.89 -7.56 -9.75
N ILE A 147 -4.56 -7.90 -8.65
CA ILE A 147 -5.64 -7.08 -8.10
C ILE A 147 -5.10 -5.69 -7.74
N ILE A 148 -4.04 -5.61 -6.95
CA ILE A 148 -3.49 -4.31 -6.54
C ILE A 148 -3.08 -3.48 -7.76
N HIS A 149 -2.45 -4.07 -8.78
CA HIS A 149 -1.96 -3.32 -9.95
C HIS A 149 -3.02 -3.00 -11.00
N HIS A 150 -4.03 -3.84 -11.20
CA HIS A 150 -4.93 -3.74 -12.33
C HIS A 150 -6.40 -3.53 -11.96
N ALA A 151 -6.80 -3.78 -10.71
CA ALA A 151 -8.18 -3.55 -10.31
C ALA A 151 -8.52 -2.06 -10.38
N THR A 152 -9.72 -1.78 -10.89
CA THR A 152 -10.32 -0.45 -10.91
C THR A 152 -11.65 -0.48 -10.16
N ARG A 153 -12.39 0.62 -10.17
CA ARG A 153 -13.75 0.63 -9.62
C ARG A 153 -14.66 -0.40 -10.28
N ALA A 154 -14.46 -0.72 -11.57
CA ALA A 154 -15.26 -1.72 -12.28
C ALA A 154 -15.13 -3.13 -11.67
N ASN A 155 -14.02 -3.39 -10.97
CA ASN A 155 -13.78 -4.68 -10.31
C ASN A 155 -14.43 -4.79 -8.93
N VAL A 156 -14.89 -3.69 -8.31
CA VAL A 156 -15.51 -3.74 -6.99
C VAL A 156 -16.98 -4.12 -7.15
N ALA A 157 -17.28 -5.41 -6.98
CA ALA A 157 -18.61 -5.97 -7.16
C ALA A 157 -19.54 -5.62 -5.99
N SER A 158 -19.01 -5.65 -4.76
CA SER A 158 -19.75 -5.34 -3.54
C SER A 158 -18.82 -4.75 -2.48
N THR A 159 -19.40 -3.92 -1.62
CA THR A 159 -18.78 -3.34 -0.44
C THR A 159 -19.67 -3.62 0.76
N TRP A 160 -19.07 -4.13 1.83
CA TRP A 160 -19.73 -4.37 3.12
C TRP A 160 -19.11 -3.49 4.20
N VAL A 161 -19.93 -3.02 5.13
CA VAL A 161 -19.52 -2.23 6.29
C VAL A 161 -20.29 -2.75 7.49
N GLN A 162 -19.58 -3.34 8.45
CA GLN A 162 -20.11 -4.00 9.64
C GLN A 162 -21.08 -5.17 9.37
N GLY A 163 -20.89 -5.90 8.26
CA GLY A 163 -21.73 -7.04 7.85
C GLY A 163 -22.48 -6.78 6.55
#